data_AF-A0A820N738-F1
#
_entry.id   AF-A0A820N738-F1
#
_cell.length_a   1.000
_cell.length_b   1.000
_cell.length_c   1.000
_cell.angle_alpha   90.00
_cell.angle_beta   90.00
_cell.angle_gamma   90.00
#
_symmetry.space_group_name_H-M   'P 1'
#
loop_
_entity.id
_entity.type
_entity.pdbx_description
1 polymer ?
#
loop_
_entity_poly.entity_id
_entity_poly.type
_entity_poly.pdbx_seq_one_letter_code
_entity_poly.pdbx_strand_id
1 'polypeptide(L)'
;MSNQRSRKQSSHVRIPSETLEWPTNNQDIVRHLIDIQDFNGLWHLDAESIRHLTSKLLADFESIHTDVSVLTSAIVLILLETRFGEFASMWYGVAQKARTIIIEKLAKDPKNLDTLLESIRKKL
;
A
#
# COMPACT_ATOMS: atom_id res chain seq x y z
N MET A 1 -16.26 -37.13 -40.01
CA MET A 1 -16.46 -36.82 -38.57
C MET A 1 -15.31 -35.92 -38.13
N SER A 2 -15.54 -34.61 -38.10
CA SER A 2 -14.50 -33.62 -37.77
C SER A 2 -14.65 -33.20 -36.32
N ASN A 3 -13.70 -33.59 -35.47
CA ASN A 3 -13.60 -33.10 -34.08
C ASN A 3 -12.85 -31.77 -34.07
N GLN A 4 -13.59 -30.66 -34.04
CA GLN A 4 -13.04 -29.34 -33.71
C GLN A 4 -12.90 -29.19 -32.19
N ARG A 5 -11.67 -28.93 -31.76
CA ARG A 5 -11.31 -28.49 -30.41
C ARG A 5 -11.87 -27.09 -30.16
N SER A 6 -12.55 -26.89 -29.04
CA SER A 6 -12.72 -25.56 -28.44
C SER A 6 -12.10 -25.53 -27.05
N ARG A 7 -10.84 -25.09 -27.00
CA ARG A 7 -10.21 -24.55 -25.78
C ARG A 7 -11.01 -23.32 -25.38
N LYS A 8 -11.76 -23.38 -24.28
CA LYS A 8 -12.30 -22.19 -23.63
C LYS A 8 -11.12 -21.42 -23.02
N GLN A 9 -10.64 -20.41 -23.73
CA GLN A 9 -9.80 -19.37 -23.16
C GLN A 9 -10.60 -18.69 -22.04
N SER A 10 -10.09 -18.77 -20.81
CA SER A 10 -10.57 -18.00 -19.68
C SER A 10 -10.33 -16.53 -20.00
N SER A 11 -11.39 -15.82 -20.37
CA SER A 11 -11.38 -14.38 -20.58
C SER A 11 -10.88 -13.70 -19.29
N HIS A 12 -9.75 -13.01 -19.40
CA HIS A 12 -9.39 -11.95 -18.45
C HIS A 12 -10.58 -11.00 -18.34
N VAL A 13 -11.30 -11.11 -17.22
CA VAL A 13 -12.24 -10.07 -16.80
C VAL A 13 -11.36 -8.88 -16.43
N ARG A 14 -11.15 -8.00 -17.41
CA ARG A 14 -10.63 -6.66 -17.18
C ARG A 14 -11.74 -5.93 -16.42
N ILE A 15 -11.65 -5.93 -15.10
CA ILE A 15 -12.58 -5.17 -14.25
C ILE A 15 -12.47 -3.71 -14.71
N PRO A 16 -13.58 -3.06 -15.10
CA PRO A 16 -13.57 -1.65 -15.46
C PRO A 16 -13.01 -0.84 -14.30
N SER A 17 -12.29 0.23 -14.62
CA SER A 17 -11.89 1.28 -13.69
C SER A 17 -13.14 2.02 -13.18
N GLU A 18 -13.91 1.35 -12.32
CA GLU A 18 -14.78 2.02 -11.36
C GLU A 18 -13.85 2.82 -10.46
N THR A 19 -14.16 4.10 -10.26
CA THR A 19 -13.66 4.83 -9.10
C THR A 19 -14.11 4.06 -7.87
N LEU A 20 -13.29 3.11 -7.44
CA LEU A 20 -13.55 2.29 -6.26
C LEU A 20 -13.57 3.28 -5.10
N GLU A 21 -14.77 3.61 -4.63
CA GLU A 21 -14.89 4.42 -3.43
C GLU A 21 -14.11 3.72 -2.33
N TRP A 22 -13.20 4.45 -1.68
CA TRP A 22 -12.41 3.87 -0.63
C TRP A 22 -13.34 3.35 0.47
N PRO A 23 -13.10 2.13 0.98
CA PRO A 23 -13.89 1.60 2.07
C PRO A 23 -13.83 2.53 3.29
N THR A 24 -14.92 2.55 4.05
CA THR A 24 -15.08 3.44 5.21
C THR A 24 -14.90 2.73 6.54
N ASN A 25 -15.18 1.42 6.63
CA ASN A 25 -14.90 0.65 7.84
C ASN A 25 -13.43 0.22 7.88
N ASN A 26 -12.86 0.13 9.09
CA ASN A 26 -11.43 -0.15 9.27
C ASN A 26 -11.01 -1.52 8.72
N GLN A 27 -11.84 -2.56 8.87
CA GLN A 27 -11.47 -3.91 8.43
C GLN A 27 -11.38 -3.99 6.90
N ASP A 28 -12.30 -3.36 6.18
CA ASP A 28 -12.31 -3.32 4.72
C ASP A 28 -11.23 -2.39 4.18
N ILE A 29 -10.86 -1.32 4.89
CA ILE A 29 -9.66 -0.55 4.59
C ILE A 29 -8.42 -1.43 4.66
N VAL A 30 -8.27 -2.24 5.71
CA VAL A 30 -7.13 -3.17 5.84
C VAL A 30 -7.12 -4.20 4.71
N ARG A 31 -8.27 -4.80 4.38
CA ARG A 31 -8.38 -5.72 3.23
C ARG A 31 -7.99 -5.06 1.93
N HIS A 32 -8.52 -3.87 1.67
CA HIS A 32 -8.20 -3.11 0.46
C HIS A 32 -6.70 -2.79 0.39
N LEU A 33 -6.08 -2.35 1.48
CA LEU A 33 -4.63 -2.13 1.55
C LEU A 33 -3.84 -3.42 1.25
N ILE A 34 -4.28 -4.57 1.73
CA ILE A 34 -3.64 -5.86 1.40
C ILE A 34 -3.78 -6.16 -0.10
N ASP A 35 -4.97 -5.98 -0.65
CA ASP A 35 -5.29 -6.34 -2.04
C ASP A 35 -4.57 -5.46 -3.07
N ILE A 36 -4.30 -4.20 -2.73
CA ILE A 36 -3.61 -3.25 -3.61
C ILE A 36 -2.09 -3.18 -3.37
N GLN A 37 -1.53 -4.01 -2.48
CA GLN A 37 -0.07 -4.09 -2.35
C GLN A 37 0.52 -4.72 -3.61
N ASP A 38 1.49 -4.05 -4.23
CA ASP A 38 2.17 -4.58 -5.40
C ASP A 38 2.95 -5.86 -5.06
N PHE A 39 3.23 -6.66 -6.10
CA PHE A 39 4.06 -7.85 -5.93
C PHE A 39 5.45 -7.54 -5.40
N ASN A 40 5.97 -6.32 -5.64
CA ASN A 40 7.23 -5.84 -5.09
C ASN A 40 7.16 -5.51 -3.59
N GLY A 41 5.99 -5.59 -2.94
CA GLY A 41 5.80 -5.30 -1.53
C GLY A 41 5.55 -3.83 -1.17
N LEU A 42 5.44 -2.94 -2.15
CA LEU A 42 5.16 -1.52 -1.94
C LEU A 42 3.71 -1.17 -2.30
N TRP A 43 3.30 0.01 -1.88
CA TRP A 43 2.06 0.65 -2.26
C TRP A 43 2.35 1.83 -3.19
N HIS A 44 1.52 1.99 -4.22
CA HIS A 44 1.55 3.09 -5.16
C HIS A 44 0.24 3.87 -5.04
N LEU A 45 0.11 4.64 -3.96
CA LEU A 45 -1.10 5.41 -3.68
C LEU A 45 -1.04 6.78 -4.34
N ASP A 46 -2.15 7.19 -4.94
CA ASP A 46 -2.31 8.56 -5.44
C ASP A 46 -2.64 9.55 -4.31
N ALA A 47 -2.69 10.84 -4.66
CA ALA A 47 -2.95 11.89 -3.69
C ALA A 47 -4.32 11.77 -3.02
N GLU A 48 -5.34 11.31 -3.75
CA GLU A 48 -6.70 11.17 -3.18
C GLU A 48 -6.77 9.99 -2.21
N SER A 49 -6.09 8.89 -2.51
CA SER A 49 -5.94 7.75 -1.61
C SER A 49 -5.24 8.13 -0.30
N ILE A 50 -4.17 8.92 -0.39
CA ILE A 50 -3.48 9.44 0.81
C ILE A 50 -4.39 10.37 1.60
N ARG A 51 -5.13 11.24 0.91
CA ARG A 51 -6.11 12.14 1.54
C ARG A 51 -7.21 11.36 2.26
N HIS A 52 -7.73 10.30 1.66
CA HIS A 52 -8.73 9.44 2.30
C HIS A 52 -8.18 8.75 3.56
N LEU A 53 -6.95 8.24 3.49
CA LEU A 53 -6.33 7.48 4.58
C LEU A 53 -5.90 8.35 5.77
N THR A 54 -5.40 9.56 5.49
CA THR A 54 -4.70 10.41 6.47
C THR A 54 -5.41 11.73 6.77
N SER A 55 -6.39 12.13 5.96
CA SER A 55 -6.93 13.50 5.93
C SER A 55 -5.90 14.59 5.63
N LYS A 56 -4.70 14.21 5.16
CA LYS A 56 -3.60 15.10 4.75
C LYS A 56 -3.40 15.05 3.24
N LEU A 57 -2.82 16.10 2.67
CA LEU A 57 -2.43 16.10 1.26
C LEU A 57 -1.07 15.39 1.11
N LEU A 58 -0.85 14.72 -0.01
CA LEU A 58 0.48 14.17 -0.31
C LEU A 58 1.57 15.26 -0.31
N ALA A 59 1.20 16.48 -0.69
CA ALA A 59 2.07 17.67 -0.64
C ALA A 59 2.59 17.98 0.77
N ASP A 60 1.84 17.65 1.83
CA ASP A 60 2.26 17.87 3.21
C ASP A 60 3.53 17.07 3.58
N PHE A 61 3.83 16.03 2.79
CA PHE A 61 4.99 15.15 2.94
C PHE A 61 6.14 15.44 1.97
N GLU A 62 6.01 16.41 1.05
CA GLU A 62 7.03 16.71 0.02
C GLU A 62 8.42 17.09 0.59
N SER A 63 8.45 17.63 1.81
CA SER A 63 9.72 17.90 2.51
C SER A 63 10.50 16.64 2.89
N ILE A 64 9.87 15.46 2.80
CA ILE A 64 10.51 14.16 3.00
C ILE A 64 11.01 13.70 1.63
N HIS A 65 12.25 14.08 1.30
CA HIS A 65 12.89 13.80 0.01
C HIS A 65 13.18 12.30 -0.21
N THR A 66 12.15 11.53 -0.56
CA THR A 66 12.24 10.10 -0.90
C THR A 66 11.37 9.76 -2.11
N ASP A 67 11.53 8.55 -2.62
CA ASP A 67 10.70 8.04 -3.71
C ASP A 67 9.22 7.95 -3.28
N VAL A 68 8.29 8.34 -4.15
CA VAL A 68 6.86 8.40 -3.83
C VAL A 68 6.31 7.03 -3.40
N SER A 69 6.77 5.92 -4.00
CA SER A 69 6.36 4.57 -3.59
C SER A 69 6.87 4.22 -2.20
N VAL A 70 8.08 4.66 -1.84
CA VAL A 70 8.64 4.50 -0.48
C VAL A 70 7.85 5.34 0.52
N LEU A 71 7.55 6.59 0.17
CA LEU A 71 6.79 7.50 1.02
C LEU A 71 5.39 6.97 1.32
N THR A 72 4.62 6.65 0.29
CA THR A 72 3.25 6.17 0.44
C THR A 72 3.20 4.81 1.15
N SER A 73 4.16 3.92 0.90
CA SER A 73 4.29 2.66 1.66
C SER A 73 4.61 2.88 3.13
N ALA A 74 5.48 3.83 3.44
CA ALA A 74 5.82 4.16 4.83
C ALA A 74 4.62 4.80 5.59
N ILE A 75 3.80 5.60 4.90
CA ILE A 75 2.52 6.09 5.44
C ILE A 75 1.60 4.91 5.77
N VAL A 76 1.43 3.96 4.83
CA VAL A 76 0.60 2.77 5.05
C VAL A 76 1.10 1.96 6.24
N LEU A 77 2.42 1.73 6.38
CA LEU A 77 3.00 1.05 7.53
C LEU A 77 2.63 1.72 8.86
N ILE A 78 2.72 3.05 8.93
CA ILE A 78 2.36 3.78 10.16
C ILE A 78 0.87 3.62 10.46
N LEU A 79 0.00 3.70 9.46
CA LEU A 79 -1.44 3.55 9.67
C LEU A 79 -1.81 2.13 10.10
N LEU A 80 -1.19 1.10 9.50
CA LEU A 80 -1.38 -0.29 9.92
C LEU A 80 -1.02 -0.48 11.40
N GLU A 81 0.10 0.09 11.83
CA GLU A 81 0.60 -0.05 13.20
C GLU A 81 -0.16 0.79 14.23
N THR A 82 -0.60 1.99 13.86
CA THR A 82 -1.21 2.94 14.80
C THR A 82 -2.73 2.90 14.78
N ARG A 83 -3.34 2.92 13.60
CA ARG A 83 -4.80 3.00 13.43
C ARG A 83 -5.45 1.62 13.31
N PHE A 84 -4.76 0.67 12.70
CA PHE A 84 -5.32 -0.66 12.39
C PHE A 84 -4.68 -1.78 13.20
N GLY A 85 -4.10 -1.46 14.36
CA GLY A 85 -3.39 -2.41 15.23
C GLY A 85 -4.24 -3.62 15.66
N GLU A 86 -5.56 -3.43 15.82
CA GLU A 86 -6.50 -4.51 16.15
C GLU A 86 -6.58 -5.61 15.07
N PHE A 87 -6.20 -5.30 13.83
CA PHE A 87 -6.20 -6.23 12.68
C PHE A 87 -4.80 -6.77 12.35
N ALA A 88 -3.84 -6.71 13.28
CA ALA A 88 -2.45 -7.11 13.03
C ALA A 88 -2.29 -8.51 12.42
N SER A 89 -3.12 -9.46 12.82
CA SER A 89 -3.13 -10.82 12.26
C SER A 89 -3.39 -10.86 10.75
N MET A 90 -4.08 -9.85 10.20
CA MET A 90 -4.36 -9.73 8.76
C MET A 90 -3.19 -9.13 7.99
N TRP A 91 -2.58 -8.07 8.52
CA TRP A 91 -1.64 -7.24 7.76
C TRP A 91 -0.17 -7.46 8.09
N TYR A 92 0.17 -8.19 9.17
CA TYR A 92 1.56 -8.32 9.64
C TYR A 92 2.52 -8.80 8.53
N GLY A 93 2.12 -9.83 7.77
CA GLY A 93 2.94 -10.39 6.69
C GLY A 93 3.22 -9.38 5.57
N VAL A 94 2.20 -8.64 5.12
CA VAL A 94 2.37 -7.63 4.06
C VAL A 94 3.20 -6.44 4.54
N ALA A 95 3.08 -6.07 5.82
CA ALA A 95 3.90 -5.02 6.42
C ALA A 95 5.38 -5.42 6.52
N GLN A 96 5.69 -6.67 6.91
CA GLN A 96 7.09 -7.13 6.94
C GLN A 96 7.74 -7.16 5.56
N LYS A 97 6.96 -7.54 4.53
CA LYS A 97 7.42 -7.48 3.14
C LYS A 97 7.77 -6.05 2.73
N ALA A 98 6.89 -5.09 3.00
CA ALA A 98 7.14 -3.67 2.70
C ALA A 98 8.36 -3.12 3.45
N ARG A 99 8.48 -3.42 4.76
CA ARG A 99 9.63 -3.03 5.58
C ARG A 99 10.95 -3.49 4.96
N THR A 100 11.02 -4.75 4.54
CA THR A 100 12.22 -5.31 3.89
C THR A 100 12.61 -4.53 2.63
N ILE A 101 11.64 -4.28 1.76
CA ILE A 101 11.87 -3.62 0.47
C ILE A 101 12.22 -2.14 0.64
N ILE A 102 11.61 -1.46 1.60
CA ILE A 102 11.95 -0.07 1.92
C ILE A 102 13.38 0.01 2.45
N ILE A 103 13.80 -0.89 3.35
CA ILE A 103 15.19 -0.93 3.85
C ILE A 103 16.15 -1.12 2.67
N GLU A 104 15.86 -2.02 1.74
CA GLU A 104 16.67 -2.21 0.53
C GLU A 104 16.81 -0.94 -0.32
N LYS A 105 15.72 -0.17 -0.46
CA LYS A 105 15.72 1.12 -1.17
C LYS A 105 16.43 2.23 -0.39
N LEU A 106 16.43 2.18 0.93
CA LEU A 106 17.08 3.16 1.82
C LEU A 106 18.52 2.77 2.16
N ALA A 107 19.29 2.38 1.14
CA ALA A 107 20.70 2.01 1.26
C ALA A 107 20.97 0.82 2.20
N LYS A 108 19.99 -0.06 2.41
CA LYS A 108 20.09 -1.27 3.26
C LYS A 108 20.40 -0.98 4.74
N ASP A 109 20.09 0.22 5.22
CA ASP A 109 20.23 0.58 6.64
C ASP A 109 18.85 0.69 7.32
N PRO A 110 18.52 -0.20 8.28
CA PRO A 110 17.28 -0.12 9.05
C PRO A 110 17.06 1.23 9.75
N LYS A 111 18.13 1.94 10.14
CA LYS A 111 18.00 3.25 10.80
C LYS A 111 17.40 4.32 9.88
N ASN A 112 17.59 4.18 8.57
CA ASN A 112 16.98 5.08 7.60
C ASN A 112 15.47 4.87 7.53
N LEU A 113 15.00 3.62 7.65
CA LEU A 113 13.56 3.34 7.78
C LEU A 113 13.01 3.97 9.05
N ASP A 114 13.66 3.79 10.20
CA ASP A 114 13.19 4.38 11.46
C ASP A 114 13.10 5.92 11.38
N THR A 115 14.12 6.56 10.80
CA THR A 115 14.17 8.01 10.58
C THR A 115 13.05 8.48 9.65
N LEU A 116 12.78 7.73 8.58
CA LEU A 116 11.68 8.00 7.66
C LEU A 116 10.32 7.90 8.37
N LEU A 117 10.08 6.81 9.09
CA LEU A 117 8.82 6.59 9.81
C LEU A 117 8.57 7.67 10.86
N GLU A 118 9.60 8.07 11.63
CA GLU A 118 9.52 9.16 12.58
C GLU A 118 9.22 10.52 11.90
N SER A 119 9.82 10.78 10.74
CA SER A 119 9.58 12.02 10.00
C SER A 119 8.14 12.11 9.49
N ILE A 120 7.57 10.98 9.06
CA ILE A 120 6.16 10.90 8.62
C ILE A 120 5.22 10.99 9.83
N ARG A 121 5.50 10.27 10.93
CA ARG A 121 4.69 10.30 12.16
C ARG A 121 4.51 11.72 12.70
N LYS A 122 5.51 12.59 12.59
CA LYS A 122 5.41 14.00 13.01
C LYS A 122 4.46 14.84 12.16
N LYS A 123 4.08 14.37 10.97
CA LYS A 123 3.19 15.07 10.03
C LYS A 123 1.76 14.51 10.01
N LEU A 124 1.58 13.27 10.48
CA LEU A 124 0.26 12.64 10.67
C LEU A 124 -0.40 13.19 11.93
#